data_AF-A0A2V7KWK4-F1
#
_entry.id   AF-A0A2V7KWK4-F1
#
_cell.length_a   1.000
_cell.length_b   1.000
_cell.length_c   1.000
_cell.angle_alpha   90.00
_cell.angle_beta   90.00
_cell.angle_gamma   90.00
#
_symmetry.space_group_name_H-M   'P 1'
#
loop_
_entity.id
_entity.type
_entity.pdbx_description
1 polymer ?
#
loop_
_entity_poly.entity_id
_entity_poly.type
_entity_poly.pdbx_seq_one_letter_code
_entity_poly.pdbx_strand_id
1 'polypeptide(L)'
;MTAPLIAILLAVQFDTTPRPVMAVGQTVLINVFVNRVDAWAFQQDWARTGTRAWSRNLRMGWEWDEDAFPTNMFAHPYHGALYFNSGRANGLDYFRSVPLAFFGSWSWENFGETYRPSLNDWFMTSFGGITLGEVFHRVGATIRDNRAGGMTRFLREVAALPVDPIGGLNRLIRGEWTARGANPPEHDPKDFVLRLGAGARFARRFSRDQNVMTTGTFLLDLLYGDQVGQPYTGPFDVFNVRLVLTDYGGLNALRASGRLFGANLNNPHGRNRHMLAINQRYDFYKNPAQSVGGQSVEIGINSRWPIGSKGYAIRTAVFGDGVLLGAIDAPGTGLGERNYDFGPGVGARWEFALERHGARFLRVFSQLEYIHAVSGASADHLVDFGGIEAAFPIARGLGLAASSTVFGRTSRYSDGRPRDQRDYPEARLMLIWWKIGFGQ
;
A
#
# COMPACT_ATOMS: atom_id res chain seq x y z
N MET A 1 19.08 43.75 9.15
CA MET A 1 18.88 42.30 9.00
C MET A 1 18.02 42.07 7.77
N THR A 2 18.43 41.18 6.86
CA THR A 2 17.67 40.90 5.62
C THR A 2 16.41 40.08 5.96
N ALA A 3 15.30 40.31 5.25
CA ALA A 3 14.05 39.56 5.40
C ALA A 3 14.21 38.01 5.47
N PRO A 4 15.11 37.36 4.68
CA PRO A 4 15.32 35.92 4.80
C PRO A 4 15.91 35.47 6.16
N LEU A 5 16.73 36.30 6.83
CA LEU A 5 17.26 35.95 8.16
C LEU A 5 16.16 35.94 9.23
N ILE A 6 15.21 36.89 9.14
CA ILE A 6 14.07 36.98 10.04
C ILE A 6 13.12 35.79 9.84
N ALA A 7 12.91 35.35 8.60
CA ALA A 7 12.08 34.19 8.30
C ALA A 7 12.64 32.87 8.86
N ILE A 8 13.97 32.72 8.89
CA ILE A 8 14.64 31.57 9.51
C ILE A 8 14.54 31.63 11.05
N LEU A 9 14.70 32.82 11.64
CA LEU A 9 14.58 33.02 13.09
C LEU A 9 13.14 32.85 13.62
N LEU A 10 12.14 33.05 12.76
CA LEU A 10 10.71 32.86 13.07
C LEU A 10 10.17 31.47 12.70
N ALA A 11 10.99 30.59 12.10
CA ALA A 11 10.57 29.25 11.75
C ALA A 11 10.44 28.38 13.02
N VAL A 12 9.26 27.82 13.24
CA VAL A 12 9.04 26.87 14.33
C VAL A 12 9.78 25.59 13.98
N GLN A 13 10.65 25.14 14.89
CA GLN A 13 11.15 23.77 14.86
C GLN A 13 10.04 22.86 15.39
N PHE A 14 9.51 21.99 14.53
CA PHE A 14 8.53 21.00 14.97
C PHE A 14 9.18 20.04 15.97
N ASP A 15 8.47 19.76 17.06
CA ASP A 15 8.97 18.84 18.08
C ASP A 15 8.99 17.41 17.52
N THR A 16 10.19 16.86 17.36
CA THR A 16 10.42 15.49 16.90
C THR A 16 10.75 14.53 18.04
N THR A 17 10.55 14.95 19.29
CA THR A 17 10.86 14.13 20.47
C THR A 17 9.96 12.88 20.48
N PRO A 18 10.53 11.67 20.56
CA PRO A 18 9.76 10.44 20.68
C PRO A 18 8.87 10.44 21.93
N ARG A 19 7.58 10.16 21.76
CA ARG A 19 6.59 10.06 22.85
C ARG A 19 5.94 8.67 22.88
N PRO A 20 6.67 7.62 23.26
CA PRO A 20 6.18 6.23 23.17
C PRO A 20 4.91 5.99 24.01
N VAL A 21 4.81 6.56 25.21
CA VAL A 21 3.63 6.41 26.07
C VAL A 21 2.37 6.99 25.40
N MET A 22 2.49 8.15 24.75
CA MET A 22 1.39 8.75 24.00
C MET A 22 0.98 7.90 22.79
N ALA A 23 1.96 7.29 22.12
CA ALA A 23 1.70 6.40 20.98
C ALA A 23 0.92 5.14 21.40
N VAL A 24 1.34 4.49 22.50
CA VAL A 24 0.61 3.33 23.06
C VAL A 24 -0.80 3.74 23.49
N GLY A 25 -0.94 4.85 24.23
CA GLY A 25 -2.24 5.37 24.66
C GLY A 25 -3.16 5.67 23.48
N GLN A 26 -2.63 6.27 22.41
CA GLN A 26 -3.38 6.54 21.18
C GLN A 26 -3.80 5.24 20.47
N THR A 27 -2.94 4.22 20.44
CA THR A 27 -3.30 2.89 19.90
C THR A 27 -4.52 2.32 20.62
N VAL A 28 -4.53 2.36 21.96
CA VAL A 28 -5.68 1.91 22.77
C VAL A 28 -6.92 2.77 22.50
N LEU A 29 -6.76 4.10 22.41
CA LEU A 29 -7.88 5.01 22.13
C LEU A 29 -8.49 4.78 20.74
N ILE A 30 -7.72 4.41 19.72
CA ILE A 30 -8.24 4.01 18.41
C ILE A 30 -9.21 2.84 18.57
N ASN A 31 -8.78 1.78 19.27
CA ASN A 31 -9.62 0.60 19.52
C ASN A 31 -10.89 0.94 20.29
N VAL A 32 -10.76 1.70 21.38
CA VAL A 32 -11.92 2.14 22.17
C VAL A 32 -12.87 2.95 21.29
N PHE A 33 -12.36 3.89 20.50
CA PHE A 33 -13.18 4.74 19.65
C PHE A 33 -13.94 3.92 18.60
N VAL A 34 -13.24 3.10 17.80
CA VAL A 34 -13.86 2.32 16.73
C VAL A 34 -14.90 1.36 17.31
N ASN A 35 -14.53 0.60 18.34
CA ASN A 35 -15.44 -0.32 19.00
C ASN A 35 -16.70 0.38 19.56
N ARG A 36 -16.57 1.57 20.16
CA ARG A 36 -17.72 2.32 20.69
C ARG A 36 -18.61 2.88 19.59
N VAL A 37 -18.03 3.33 18.48
CA VAL A 37 -18.78 3.72 17.29
C VAL A 37 -19.55 2.52 16.74
N ASP A 38 -18.92 1.35 16.61
CA ASP A 38 -19.59 0.13 16.14
C ASP A 38 -20.71 -0.32 17.06
N ALA A 39 -20.46 -0.36 18.38
CA ALA A 39 -21.43 -0.80 19.36
C ALA A 39 -22.64 0.13 19.50
N TRP A 40 -22.43 1.46 19.42
CA TRP A 40 -23.46 2.45 19.77
C TRP A 40 -24.07 3.15 18.56
N ALA A 41 -23.25 3.52 17.57
CA ALA A 41 -23.73 4.21 16.37
C ALA A 41 -24.20 3.21 15.31
N PHE A 42 -23.42 2.15 15.05
CA PHE A 42 -23.77 1.12 14.08
C PHE A 42 -24.53 -0.07 14.68
N GLN A 43 -24.70 -0.08 16.01
CA GLN A 43 -25.44 -1.10 16.75
C GLN A 43 -24.96 -2.54 16.49
N GLN A 44 -23.66 -2.71 16.24
CA GLN A 44 -23.06 -4.01 15.98
C GLN A 44 -22.96 -4.83 17.28
N ASP A 45 -23.60 -6.00 17.30
CA ASP A 45 -23.60 -6.86 18.49
C ASP A 45 -22.21 -7.41 18.80
N TRP A 46 -21.42 -7.69 17.78
CA TRP A 46 -20.06 -8.19 17.94
C TRP A 46 -19.13 -7.20 18.67
N ALA A 47 -19.43 -5.89 18.61
CA ALA A 47 -18.67 -4.84 19.27
C ALA A 47 -19.10 -4.61 20.74
N ARG A 48 -20.20 -5.23 21.19
CA ARG A 48 -20.69 -5.14 22.59
C ARG A 48 -19.89 -6.02 23.54
N THR A 49 -18.59 -5.74 23.59
CA THR A 49 -17.59 -6.46 24.38
C THR A 49 -17.57 -6.04 25.86
N GLY A 50 -16.97 -6.89 26.69
CA GLY A 50 -16.81 -6.69 28.13
C GLY A 50 -16.01 -7.83 28.77
N THR A 51 -15.82 -7.79 30.09
CA THR A 51 -14.90 -8.70 30.81
C THR A 51 -15.16 -10.19 30.59
N ARG A 52 -16.42 -10.59 30.36
CA ARG A 52 -16.76 -11.99 30.01
C ARG A 52 -16.22 -12.39 28.64
N ALA A 53 -16.39 -11.53 27.63
CA ALA A 53 -15.85 -11.76 26.29
C ALA A 53 -14.32 -11.80 26.33
N TRP A 54 -13.70 -10.84 27.01
CA TRP A 54 -12.24 -10.78 27.18
C TRP A 54 -11.67 -12.06 27.80
N SER A 55 -12.26 -12.52 28.90
CA SER A 55 -11.86 -13.75 29.57
C SER A 55 -12.03 -14.98 28.67
N ARG A 56 -13.12 -15.05 27.90
CA ARG A 56 -13.34 -16.12 26.93
C ARG A 56 -12.27 -16.10 25.83
N ASN A 57 -12.02 -14.95 25.23
CA ASN A 57 -11.09 -14.79 24.10
C ASN A 57 -9.68 -15.21 24.49
N LEU A 58 -9.20 -14.74 25.66
CA LEU A 58 -7.90 -15.11 26.21
C LEU A 58 -7.76 -16.60 26.54
N ARG A 59 -8.86 -17.31 26.86
CA ARG A 59 -8.85 -18.74 27.19
C ARG A 59 -8.98 -19.64 25.97
N MET A 60 -9.84 -19.28 25.02
CA MET A 60 -10.14 -20.09 23.83
C MET A 60 -9.07 -19.97 22.76
N GLY A 61 -8.29 -18.88 22.75
CA GLY A 61 -7.21 -18.67 21.79
C GLY A 61 -7.71 -18.47 20.36
N TRP A 62 -6.76 -18.54 19.43
CA TRP A 62 -6.90 -18.07 18.05
C TRP A 62 -7.67 -19.02 17.15
N GLU A 63 -8.41 -18.46 16.19
CA GLU A 63 -9.00 -19.17 15.06
C GLU A 63 -8.78 -18.42 13.74
N TRP A 64 -9.22 -18.99 12.63
CA TRP A 64 -9.30 -18.28 11.36
C TRP A 64 -10.71 -17.69 11.26
N ASP A 65 -10.83 -16.41 10.93
CA ASP A 65 -12.12 -15.72 10.86
C ASP A 65 -13.01 -16.18 9.69
N GLU A 66 -14.09 -15.44 9.45
CA GLU A 66 -15.03 -15.69 8.36
C GLU A 66 -15.31 -14.41 7.53
N ASP A 67 -14.48 -13.37 7.65
CA ASP A 67 -14.76 -12.07 7.06
C ASP A 67 -14.64 -12.06 5.54
N ALA A 68 -15.42 -11.18 4.92
CA ALA A 68 -15.34 -10.90 3.50
C ALA A 68 -13.94 -10.39 3.08
N PHE A 69 -13.52 -10.73 1.87
CA PHE A 69 -12.19 -10.40 1.33
C PHE A 69 -11.79 -8.91 1.47
N PRO A 70 -12.66 -7.91 1.19
CA PRO A 70 -12.28 -6.50 1.38
C PRO A 70 -11.99 -6.12 2.83
N THR A 71 -12.60 -6.81 3.79
CA THR A 71 -12.33 -6.57 5.21
C THR A 71 -10.91 -7.02 5.53
N ASN A 72 -10.57 -8.28 5.24
CA ASN A 72 -9.25 -8.86 5.51
C ASN A 72 -8.13 -8.25 4.70
N MET A 73 -8.38 -7.99 3.43
CA MET A 73 -7.32 -7.51 2.55
C MET A 73 -7.22 -6.00 2.48
N PHE A 74 -8.19 -5.21 2.98
CA PHE A 74 -8.11 -3.75 2.96
C PHE A 74 -8.47 -3.08 4.29
N ALA A 75 -9.63 -3.35 4.87
CA ALA A 75 -10.07 -2.65 6.09
C ALA A 75 -9.14 -2.92 7.28
N HIS A 76 -8.78 -4.18 7.50
CA HIS A 76 -7.83 -4.61 8.52
C HIS A 76 -6.43 -3.98 8.32
N PRO A 77 -5.78 -4.09 7.14
CA PRO A 77 -4.55 -3.36 6.83
C PRO A 77 -4.67 -1.84 7.03
N TYR A 78 -5.79 -1.22 6.66
CA TYR A 78 -6.01 0.20 6.90
C TYR A 78 -6.10 0.53 8.39
N HIS A 79 -6.80 -0.29 9.19
CA HIS A 79 -6.87 -0.13 10.64
C HIS A 79 -5.47 -0.27 11.28
N GLY A 80 -4.69 -1.26 10.84
CA GLY A 80 -3.32 -1.44 11.27
C GLY A 80 -2.41 -0.25 10.96
N ALA A 81 -2.66 0.42 9.83
CA ALA A 81 -1.98 1.67 9.47
C ALA A 81 -2.26 2.79 10.47
N LEU A 82 -3.45 2.83 11.10
CA LEU A 82 -3.76 3.80 12.16
C LEU A 82 -2.91 3.53 13.41
N TYR A 83 -2.76 2.27 13.81
CA TYR A 83 -1.91 1.90 14.94
C TYR A 83 -0.45 2.24 14.68
N PHE A 84 0.08 1.88 13.50
CA PHE A 84 1.44 2.23 13.09
C PHE A 84 1.65 3.75 13.10
N ASN A 85 0.70 4.50 12.53
CA ASN A 85 0.78 5.96 12.47
C ASN A 85 0.63 6.64 13.82
N SER A 86 0.09 5.97 14.85
CA SER A 86 0.13 6.48 16.22
C SER A 86 1.58 6.62 16.72
N GLY A 87 2.48 5.72 16.30
CA GLY A 87 3.92 5.82 16.56
C GLY A 87 4.54 6.97 15.79
N ARG A 88 4.35 6.99 14.47
CA ARG A 88 4.94 8.00 13.58
C ARG A 88 4.50 9.42 13.94
N ALA A 89 3.21 9.62 14.23
CA ALA A 89 2.67 10.91 14.67
C ALA A 89 3.19 11.36 16.04
N ASN A 90 3.76 10.45 16.85
CA ASN A 90 4.39 10.71 18.13
C ASN A 90 5.94 10.63 18.07
N GLY A 91 6.53 10.80 16.88
CA GLY A 91 7.97 10.94 16.70
C GLY A 91 8.75 9.63 16.79
N LEU A 92 8.08 8.48 16.78
CA LEU A 92 8.76 7.19 16.66
C LEU A 92 9.21 6.97 15.22
N ASP A 93 10.39 6.37 15.03
CA ASP A 93 10.85 5.90 13.72
C ASP A 93 10.02 4.69 13.24
N TYR A 94 10.33 4.20 12.04
CA TYR A 94 9.69 3.03 11.44
C TYR A 94 9.66 1.81 12.37
N PHE A 95 10.84 1.39 12.86
CA PHE A 95 10.97 0.16 13.66
C PHE A 95 10.33 0.29 15.04
N ARG A 96 10.37 1.47 15.65
CA ARG A 96 9.69 1.74 16.93
C ARG A 96 8.17 1.81 16.77
N SER A 97 7.67 2.07 15.56
CA SER A 97 6.24 2.10 15.26
C SER A 97 5.67 0.71 14.91
N VAL A 98 6.51 -0.22 14.42
CA VAL A 98 6.12 -1.60 14.08
C VAL A 98 5.37 -2.32 15.22
N PRO A 99 5.86 -2.35 16.48
CA PRO A 99 5.17 -3.03 17.57
C PRO A 99 3.76 -2.51 17.85
N LEU A 100 3.45 -1.26 17.50
CA LEU A 100 2.12 -0.69 17.72
C LEU A 100 1.08 -1.29 16.78
N ALA A 101 1.44 -1.62 15.54
CA ALA A 101 0.55 -2.34 14.62
C ALA A 101 0.15 -3.71 15.20
N PHE A 102 1.15 -4.46 15.68
CA PHE A 102 0.93 -5.76 16.34
C PHE A 102 0.15 -5.66 17.63
N PHE A 103 0.46 -4.67 18.48
CA PHE A 103 -0.21 -4.46 19.75
C PHE A 103 -1.66 -4.00 19.56
N GLY A 104 -1.89 -3.06 18.64
CA GLY A 104 -3.22 -2.55 18.33
C GLY A 104 -4.13 -3.67 17.83
N SER A 105 -3.64 -4.46 16.86
CA SER A 105 -4.40 -5.59 16.35
C SER A 105 -4.60 -6.67 17.40
N TRP A 106 -3.54 -7.08 18.13
CA TRP A 106 -3.67 -8.07 19.21
C TRP A 106 -4.70 -7.65 20.27
N SER A 107 -4.69 -6.37 20.68
CA SER A 107 -5.64 -5.86 21.66
C SER A 107 -7.05 -5.73 21.11
N TRP A 108 -7.21 -5.45 19.80
CA TRP A 108 -8.52 -5.50 19.14
C TRP A 108 -9.09 -6.92 19.16
N GLU A 109 -8.34 -7.92 18.71
CA GLU A 109 -8.78 -9.32 18.67
C GLU A 109 -9.16 -9.86 20.06
N ASN A 110 -8.44 -9.45 21.10
CA ASN A 110 -8.69 -9.94 22.46
C ASN A 110 -9.77 -9.15 23.22
N PHE A 111 -9.96 -7.86 22.91
CA PHE A 111 -10.77 -6.96 23.73
C PHE A 111 -11.81 -6.14 22.96
N GLY A 112 -11.66 -5.96 21.65
CA GLY A 112 -12.52 -5.20 20.76
C GLY A 112 -13.74 -5.97 20.27
N GLU A 113 -13.73 -7.29 20.35
CA GLU A 113 -14.79 -8.12 19.79
C GLU A 113 -15.33 -9.14 20.79
N THR A 114 -16.52 -9.64 20.49
CA THR A 114 -17.07 -10.82 21.17
C THR A 114 -16.69 -12.12 20.48
N TYR A 115 -16.30 -12.10 19.20
CA TYR A 115 -15.78 -13.30 18.55
C TYR A 115 -14.43 -13.71 19.14
N ARG A 116 -13.99 -14.94 18.86
CA ARG A 116 -12.66 -15.39 19.26
C ARG A 116 -11.63 -14.63 18.43
N PRO A 117 -10.42 -14.42 18.99
CA PRO A 117 -9.38 -13.68 18.29
C PRO A 117 -8.96 -14.41 17.00
N SER A 118 -8.83 -13.66 15.91
CA SER A 118 -8.49 -14.16 14.58
C SER A 118 -7.00 -14.06 14.27
N LEU A 119 -6.39 -15.19 13.91
CA LEU A 119 -4.96 -15.27 13.61
C LEU A 119 -4.62 -14.52 12.33
N ASN A 120 -5.47 -14.64 11.30
CA ASN A 120 -5.25 -13.92 10.06
C ASN A 120 -5.44 -12.42 10.22
N ASP A 121 -6.38 -11.98 11.04
CA ASP A 121 -6.62 -10.54 11.21
C ASP A 121 -5.48 -9.91 11.98
N TRP A 122 -4.97 -10.61 13.00
CA TRP A 122 -3.73 -10.21 13.65
C TRP A 122 -2.56 -10.04 12.68
N PHE A 123 -2.42 -10.98 11.74
CA PHE A 123 -1.35 -10.95 10.74
C PHE A 123 -1.54 -9.83 9.70
N MET A 124 -2.70 -9.81 9.04
CA MET A 124 -3.06 -8.92 7.93
C MET A 124 -3.09 -7.47 8.39
N THR A 125 -3.73 -7.20 9.53
CA THR A 125 -3.76 -5.87 10.15
C THR A 125 -2.34 -5.39 10.45
N SER A 126 -1.49 -6.25 11.02
CA SER A 126 -0.15 -5.85 11.41
C SER A 126 0.77 -5.61 10.21
N PHE A 127 1.01 -6.62 9.37
CA PHE A 127 1.96 -6.51 8.25
C PHE A 127 1.46 -5.59 7.13
N GLY A 128 0.17 -5.64 6.83
CA GLY A 128 -0.47 -4.73 5.88
C GLY A 128 -0.46 -3.30 6.41
N GLY A 129 -0.78 -3.12 7.70
CA GLY A 129 -0.79 -1.84 8.37
C GLY A 129 0.56 -1.16 8.48
N ILE A 130 1.65 -1.91 8.68
CA ILE A 130 3.02 -1.35 8.65
C ILE A 130 3.32 -0.77 7.26
N THR A 131 3.00 -1.53 6.20
CA THR A 131 3.28 -1.13 4.81
C THR A 131 2.47 0.10 4.41
N LEU A 132 1.15 0.05 4.63
CA LEU A 132 0.26 1.16 4.29
C LEU A 132 0.48 2.36 5.21
N GLY A 133 0.71 2.15 6.51
CA GLY A 133 0.97 3.19 7.49
C GLY A 133 2.16 4.05 7.12
N GLU A 134 3.31 3.44 6.83
CA GLU A 134 4.50 4.21 6.45
C GLU A 134 4.30 4.98 5.14
N VAL A 135 3.65 4.37 4.15
CA VAL A 135 3.26 5.06 2.90
C VAL A 135 2.37 6.26 3.20
N PHE A 136 1.31 6.05 3.97
CA PHE A 136 0.34 7.08 4.32
C PHE A 136 0.95 8.22 5.11
N HIS A 137 1.81 7.90 6.08
CA HIS A 137 2.54 8.87 6.86
C HIS A 137 3.39 9.78 5.98
N ARG A 138 4.24 9.21 5.11
CA ARG A 138 5.13 9.98 4.23
C ARG A 138 4.37 10.78 3.16
N VAL A 139 3.35 10.18 2.54
CA VAL A 139 2.50 10.87 1.56
C VAL A 139 1.73 12.02 2.23
N GLY A 140 1.12 11.76 3.39
CA GLY A 140 0.40 12.78 4.16
C GLY A 140 1.30 13.94 4.55
N ALA A 141 2.50 13.66 5.05
CA ALA A 141 3.50 14.69 5.37
C ALA A 141 3.92 15.51 4.14
N THR A 142 4.10 14.87 2.99
CA THR A 142 4.45 15.54 1.73
C THR A 142 3.33 16.47 1.24
N ILE A 143 2.06 16.06 1.39
CA ILE A 143 0.89 16.90 1.07
C ILE A 143 0.85 18.13 1.97
N ARG A 144 1.04 17.94 3.30
CA ARG A 144 0.94 19.01 4.31
C ARG A 144 1.93 20.14 4.07
N ASP A 145 3.19 19.80 3.82
CA ASP A 145 4.30 20.72 3.59
C ASP A 145 4.38 21.84 4.64
N ASN A 146 5.25 21.66 5.62
CA ASN A 146 5.39 22.56 6.77
C ASN A 146 5.76 24.01 6.40
N ARG A 147 6.25 24.24 5.18
CA ARG A 147 6.60 25.56 4.65
C ARG A 147 5.36 26.39 4.24
N ALA A 148 4.25 25.72 3.96
CA ALA A 148 3.00 26.38 3.56
C ALA A 148 2.39 27.18 4.71
N GLY A 149 1.63 28.23 4.36
CA GLY A 149 1.04 29.15 5.31
C GLY A 149 -0.37 29.60 4.98
N GLY A 150 -1.08 30.16 5.97
CA GLY A 150 -2.43 30.70 5.81
C GLY A 150 -3.44 29.66 5.34
N MET A 151 -4.39 30.06 4.48
CA MET A 151 -5.42 29.16 3.93
C MET A 151 -4.81 27.97 3.17
N THR A 152 -3.70 28.17 2.46
CA THR A 152 -3.00 27.09 1.75
C THR A 152 -2.56 25.99 2.70
N ARG A 153 -2.09 26.33 3.91
CA ARG A 153 -1.71 25.32 4.89
C ARG A 153 -2.92 24.56 5.41
N PHE A 154 -4.00 25.27 5.74
CA PHE A 154 -5.25 24.64 6.18
C PHE A 154 -5.77 23.65 5.14
N LEU A 155 -5.85 24.04 3.87
CA LEU A 155 -6.29 23.15 2.79
C LEU A 155 -5.39 21.94 2.60
N ARG A 156 -4.07 22.09 2.81
CA ARG A 156 -3.12 20.97 2.75
C ARG A 156 -3.27 20.01 3.93
N GLU A 157 -3.53 20.50 5.14
CA GLU A 157 -3.85 19.64 6.29
C GLU A 157 -5.15 18.85 6.03
N VAL A 158 -6.20 19.52 5.53
CA VAL A 158 -7.47 18.87 5.16
C VAL A 158 -7.25 17.84 4.04
N ALA A 159 -6.48 18.17 3.01
CA ALA A 159 -6.20 17.25 1.90
C ALA A 159 -5.40 15.99 2.33
N ALA A 160 -4.63 16.08 3.43
CA ALA A 160 -3.86 14.95 3.95
C ALA A 160 -4.68 14.04 4.88
N LEU A 161 -5.83 14.48 5.41
CA LEU A 161 -6.64 13.71 6.36
C LEU A 161 -7.10 12.34 5.83
N PRO A 162 -7.55 12.18 4.57
CA PRO A 162 -7.97 10.87 4.07
C PRO A 162 -6.84 9.83 4.04
N VAL A 163 -5.59 10.30 3.98
CA VAL A 163 -4.40 9.45 3.88
C VAL A 163 -3.81 9.21 5.28
N ASP A 164 -3.60 10.25 6.07
CA ASP A 164 -3.00 10.16 7.41
C ASP A 164 -3.84 10.91 8.46
N PRO A 165 -4.98 10.33 8.88
CA PRO A 165 -5.87 10.97 9.85
C PRO A 165 -5.24 11.09 11.24
N ILE A 166 -4.44 10.11 11.66
CA ILE A 166 -3.78 10.09 12.97
C ILE A 166 -2.74 11.21 13.07
N GLY A 167 -1.91 11.40 12.03
CA GLY A 167 -1.02 12.55 11.96
C GLY A 167 -1.78 13.86 11.97
N GLY A 168 -2.86 13.98 11.19
CA GLY A 168 -3.68 15.20 11.12
C GLY A 168 -4.26 15.59 12.48
N LEU A 169 -4.83 14.63 13.22
CA LEU A 169 -5.40 14.86 14.55
C LEU A 169 -4.34 15.25 15.58
N ASN A 170 -3.19 14.55 15.63
CA ASN A 170 -2.10 14.90 16.53
C ASN A 170 -1.61 16.33 16.28
N ARG A 171 -1.44 16.71 15.01
CA ARG A 171 -1.06 18.06 14.61
C ARG A 171 -2.10 19.09 15.01
N LEU A 172 -3.38 18.77 14.90
CA LEU A 172 -4.47 19.66 15.29
C LEU A 172 -4.43 19.95 16.80
N ILE A 173 -4.35 18.89 17.61
CA ILE A 173 -4.29 18.98 19.08
C ILE A 173 -3.07 19.78 19.54
N ARG A 174 -1.94 19.65 18.84
CA ARG A 174 -0.69 20.39 19.15
C ARG A 174 -0.65 21.81 18.58
N GLY A 175 -1.70 22.27 17.88
CA GLY A 175 -1.73 23.58 17.24
C GLY A 175 -0.80 23.71 16.02
N GLU A 176 -0.35 22.59 15.44
CA GLU A 176 0.60 22.57 14.34
C GLU A 176 -0.03 22.90 12.97
N TRP A 177 -1.37 22.92 12.86
CA TRP A 177 -2.09 23.26 11.62
C TRP A 177 -1.84 24.69 11.14
N THR A 178 -1.45 25.59 12.05
CA THR A 178 -1.11 26.99 11.72
C THR A 178 0.39 27.27 11.78
N ALA A 179 1.18 26.34 12.34
CA ALA A 179 2.62 26.47 12.50
C ALA A 179 3.37 26.34 11.17
N ARG A 180 4.43 27.13 10.99
CA ARG A 180 5.31 27.09 9.81
C ARG A 180 6.74 26.72 10.21
N GLY A 181 7.38 25.90 9.40
CA GLY A 181 8.76 25.48 9.62
C GLY A 181 9.32 24.65 8.47
N ALA A 182 10.52 24.12 8.66
CA ALA A 182 11.13 23.23 7.69
C ALA A 182 10.42 21.86 7.66
N ASN A 183 10.47 21.19 6.50
CA ASN A 183 10.12 19.78 6.43
C ASN A 183 11.31 18.97 6.95
N PRO A 184 11.07 17.96 7.80
CA PRO A 184 12.06 16.92 8.08
C PRO A 184 12.54 16.29 6.77
N PRO A 185 13.83 15.89 6.66
CA PRO A 185 14.36 15.25 5.45
C PRO A 185 13.55 14.03 4.98
N GLU A 186 12.95 13.29 5.91
CA GLU A 186 12.11 12.12 5.64
C GLU A 186 10.79 12.46 4.90
N HIS A 187 10.31 13.69 5.06
CA HIS A 187 9.04 14.15 4.47
C HIS A 187 9.23 14.85 3.12
N ASP A 188 10.49 15.02 2.69
CA ASP A 188 10.83 15.58 1.39
C ASP A 188 11.36 14.45 0.50
N PRO A 189 10.58 13.96 -0.48
CA PRO A 189 11.00 12.85 -1.32
C PRO A 189 12.28 13.16 -2.11
N LYS A 190 12.61 14.45 -2.32
CA LYS A 190 13.55 14.98 -3.32
C LYS A 190 13.17 14.60 -4.76
N ASP A 191 13.12 13.30 -5.01
CA ASP A 191 12.75 12.68 -6.27
C ASP A 191 11.39 11.97 -6.14
N PHE A 192 10.49 12.18 -7.10
CA PHE A 192 9.23 11.44 -7.19
C PHE A 192 8.65 11.50 -8.61
N VAL A 193 7.82 10.52 -8.93
CA VAL A 193 6.94 10.52 -10.11
C VAL A 193 5.52 10.24 -9.64
N LEU A 194 4.63 11.20 -9.82
CA LEU A 194 3.20 11.01 -9.66
C LEU A 194 2.54 10.97 -11.03
N ARG A 195 1.83 9.88 -11.32
CA ARG A 195 0.97 9.73 -12.49
C ARG A 195 -0.46 9.56 -12.04
N LEU A 196 -1.33 10.44 -12.52
CA LEU A 196 -2.78 10.31 -12.41
C LEU A 196 -3.34 9.97 -13.78
N GLY A 197 -4.33 9.09 -13.85
CA GLY A 197 -4.97 8.69 -15.09
C GLY A 197 -6.48 8.54 -14.93
N ALA A 198 -7.23 8.94 -15.94
CA ALA A 198 -8.67 8.69 -16.02
C ALA A 198 -9.05 8.31 -17.45
N GLY A 199 -9.97 7.37 -17.61
CA GLY A 199 -10.43 6.97 -18.93
C GLY A 199 -11.31 5.73 -18.92
N ALA A 200 -11.21 4.95 -19.99
CA ALA A 200 -12.01 3.77 -20.21
C ALA A 200 -11.19 2.50 -19.99
N ARG A 201 -11.84 1.50 -19.39
CA ARG A 201 -11.37 0.14 -19.20
C ARG A 201 -12.28 -0.80 -19.99
N PHE A 202 -11.66 -1.69 -20.75
CA PHE A 202 -12.30 -2.69 -21.57
C PHE A 202 -11.88 -4.05 -21.06
N ALA A 203 -12.83 -4.89 -20.66
CA ALA A 203 -12.48 -6.19 -20.12
C ALA A 203 -13.52 -7.26 -20.46
N ARG A 204 -13.07 -8.49 -20.72
CA ARG A 204 -13.95 -9.58 -21.10
C ARG A 204 -14.56 -10.23 -19.85
N ARG A 205 -15.88 -10.28 -19.74
CA ARG A 205 -16.55 -11.00 -18.63
C ARG A 205 -16.40 -12.52 -18.80
N PHE A 206 -16.34 -13.24 -17.68
CA PHE A 206 -16.35 -14.71 -17.63
C PHE A 206 -17.76 -15.32 -17.56
N SER A 207 -18.81 -14.50 -17.49
CA SER A 207 -20.17 -15.01 -17.66
C SER A 207 -20.36 -15.51 -19.10
N ARG A 208 -21.38 -16.35 -19.34
CA ARG A 208 -21.75 -16.89 -20.67
C ARG A 208 -21.91 -15.81 -21.77
N ASP A 209 -22.00 -14.54 -21.41
CA ASP A 209 -21.99 -13.41 -22.32
C ASP A 209 -20.57 -13.08 -22.80
N GLN A 210 -20.31 -13.26 -24.10
CA GLN A 210 -19.04 -12.90 -24.74
C GLN A 210 -18.81 -11.39 -24.90
N ASN A 211 -19.62 -10.54 -24.26
CA ASN A 211 -19.56 -9.10 -24.44
C ASN A 211 -18.38 -8.49 -23.68
N VAL A 212 -17.67 -7.57 -24.35
CA VAL A 212 -16.66 -6.71 -23.71
C VAL A 212 -17.39 -5.71 -22.82
N MET A 213 -17.04 -5.70 -21.53
CA MET A 213 -17.55 -4.73 -20.59
C MET A 213 -16.68 -3.47 -20.63
N THR A 214 -17.33 -2.33 -20.84
CA THR A 214 -16.68 -1.01 -20.80
C THR A 214 -17.05 -0.31 -19.51
N THR A 215 -16.03 0.10 -18.74
CA THR A 215 -16.15 0.74 -17.43
C THR A 215 -15.24 1.95 -17.35
N GLY A 216 -15.62 2.97 -16.60
CA GLY A 216 -14.71 4.04 -16.22
C GLY A 216 -13.57 3.52 -15.33
N THR A 217 -12.39 4.12 -15.44
CA THR A 217 -11.25 3.78 -14.60
C THR A 217 -10.46 5.01 -14.20
N PHE A 218 -9.96 4.98 -12.96
CA PHE A 218 -9.03 5.96 -12.42
C PHE A 218 -7.75 5.25 -11.94
N LEU A 219 -6.60 5.85 -12.21
CA LEU A 219 -5.28 5.36 -11.83
C LEU A 219 -4.56 6.44 -11.02
N LEU A 220 -4.00 6.05 -9.87
CA LEU A 220 -2.92 6.77 -9.22
C LEU A 220 -1.71 5.84 -9.16
N ASP A 221 -0.58 6.34 -9.62
CA ASP A 221 0.69 5.61 -9.64
C ASP A 221 1.78 6.55 -9.15
N LEU A 222 2.28 6.31 -7.95
CA LEU A 222 3.28 7.12 -7.27
C LEU A 222 4.55 6.30 -7.11
N LEU A 223 5.67 6.85 -7.59
CA LEU A 223 7.01 6.46 -7.17
C LEU A 223 7.55 7.59 -6.27
N TYR A 224 7.80 7.26 -5.01
CA TYR A 224 8.42 8.14 -4.03
C TYR A 224 9.90 7.78 -3.90
N GLY A 225 10.80 8.76 -4.02
CA GLY A 225 12.24 8.56 -4.13
C GLY A 225 12.68 8.01 -5.49
N ASP A 226 13.98 7.72 -5.62
CA ASP A 226 14.60 7.08 -6.78
C ASP A 226 15.12 5.68 -6.45
N GLN A 227 14.44 4.64 -6.97
CA GLN A 227 14.77 3.22 -6.78
C GLN A 227 16.21 2.82 -7.10
N VAL A 228 16.93 3.59 -7.92
CA VAL A 228 18.29 3.23 -8.36
C VAL A 228 19.29 4.37 -8.16
N GLY A 229 18.85 5.63 -8.23
CA GLY A 229 19.72 6.79 -8.13
C GLY A 229 20.01 7.26 -6.71
N GLN A 230 19.21 6.86 -5.72
CA GLN A 230 19.40 7.32 -4.33
C GLN A 230 20.01 6.23 -3.42
N PRO A 231 20.99 6.59 -2.57
CA PRO A 231 21.52 5.67 -1.56
C PRO A 231 20.44 5.32 -0.53
N TYR A 232 20.60 4.17 0.13
CA TYR A 232 19.70 3.78 1.21
C TYR A 232 19.93 4.67 2.45
N THR A 233 18.87 5.29 2.95
CA THR A 233 18.89 6.14 4.16
C THR A 233 18.01 5.62 5.28
N GLY A 234 17.04 4.75 4.98
CA GLY A 234 16.15 4.15 5.96
C GLY A 234 14.96 3.44 5.32
N PRO A 235 14.13 2.73 6.12
CA PRO A 235 12.95 2.04 5.61
C PRO A 235 12.00 3.01 4.90
N PHE A 236 11.48 2.59 3.74
CA PHE A 236 10.58 3.36 2.88
C PHE A 236 11.15 4.71 2.43
N ASP A 237 12.48 4.86 2.39
CA ASP A 237 13.11 5.99 1.69
C ASP A 237 12.74 6.02 0.19
N VAL A 238 12.47 4.85 -0.37
CA VAL A 238 11.83 4.63 -1.67
C VAL A 238 10.60 3.75 -1.48
N PHE A 239 9.49 4.12 -2.11
CA PHE A 239 8.35 3.23 -2.24
C PHE A 239 7.55 3.52 -3.51
N ASN A 240 6.79 2.53 -3.97
CA ASN A 240 5.80 2.71 -5.02
C ASN A 240 4.41 2.38 -4.51
N VAL A 241 3.42 3.17 -4.96
CA VAL A 241 2.01 2.94 -4.71
C VAL A 241 1.28 2.93 -6.03
N ARG A 242 0.43 1.93 -6.24
CA ARG A 242 -0.49 1.90 -7.36
C ARG A 242 -1.91 1.64 -6.87
N LEU A 243 -2.81 2.56 -7.17
CA LEU A 243 -4.23 2.48 -6.90
C LEU A 243 -4.99 2.48 -8.22
N VAL A 244 -5.88 1.51 -8.41
CA VAL A 244 -6.79 1.43 -9.54
C VAL A 244 -8.22 1.37 -9.03
N LEU A 245 -9.03 2.34 -9.45
CA LEU A 245 -10.46 2.38 -9.20
C LEU A 245 -11.22 2.16 -10.51
N THR A 246 -12.39 1.55 -10.41
CA THR A 246 -13.35 1.39 -11.51
C THR A 246 -14.75 1.77 -11.02
N ASP A 247 -15.54 2.37 -11.91
CA ASP A 247 -16.94 2.72 -11.61
C ASP A 247 -17.82 1.48 -11.35
N TYR A 248 -17.39 0.33 -11.87
CA TYR A 248 -17.91 -0.99 -11.55
C TYR A 248 -16.90 -1.78 -10.70
N GLY A 249 -17.22 -2.04 -9.44
CA GLY A 249 -16.37 -2.80 -8.52
C GLY A 249 -15.53 -1.97 -7.55
N GLY A 250 -15.48 -0.64 -7.71
CA GLY A 250 -14.82 0.27 -6.77
C GLY A 250 -13.31 0.10 -6.76
N LEU A 251 -12.74 -0.34 -5.63
CA LEU A 251 -11.32 -0.61 -5.48
C LEU A 251 -10.94 -1.88 -6.24
N ASN A 252 -10.28 -1.72 -7.38
CA ASN A 252 -9.91 -2.83 -8.26
C ASN A 252 -8.50 -3.34 -7.96
N ALA A 253 -7.59 -2.44 -7.61
CA ALA A 253 -6.26 -2.78 -7.11
C ALA A 253 -5.69 -1.72 -6.16
N LEU A 254 -5.00 -2.15 -5.12
CA LEU A 254 -4.11 -1.30 -4.32
C LEU A 254 -2.82 -2.07 -4.08
N ARG A 255 -1.69 -1.47 -4.44
CA ARG A 255 -0.37 -2.07 -4.28
C ARG A 255 0.55 -1.07 -3.64
N ALA A 256 1.33 -1.52 -2.67
CA ALA A 256 2.37 -0.74 -2.04
C ALA A 256 3.62 -1.58 -1.90
N SER A 257 4.78 -1.06 -2.30
CA SER A 257 6.07 -1.73 -2.09
C SER A 257 7.11 -0.72 -1.64
N GLY A 258 7.68 -0.91 -0.47
CA GLY A 258 8.64 0.01 0.14
C GLY A 258 9.96 -0.65 0.47
N ARG A 259 11.07 0.05 0.20
CA ARG A 259 12.43 -0.44 0.42
C ARG A 259 12.75 -0.49 1.91
N LEU A 260 12.97 -1.69 2.44
CA LEU A 260 13.45 -1.89 3.81
C LEU A 260 14.98 -1.80 3.90
N PHE A 261 15.68 -2.18 2.83
CA PHE A 261 17.13 -2.14 2.74
C PHE A 261 17.58 -1.97 1.29
N GLY A 262 18.69 -1.28 1.06
CA GLY A 262 19.28 -1.15 -0.26
C GLY A 262 20.81 -1.09 -0.24
N ALA A 263 21.43 -1.69 -1.24
CA ALA A 263 22.89 -1.65 -1.43
C ALA A 263 23.25 -1.47 -2.90
N ASN A 264 24.18 -0.55 -3.16
CA ASN A 264 24.73 -0.37 -4.51
C ASN A 264 25.56 -1.61 -4.88
N LEU A 265 25.24 -2.24 -6.02
CA LEU A 265 25.98 -3.40 -6.54
C LEU A 265 27.14 -2.98 -7.44
N ASN A 266 27.22 -1.70 -7.79
CA ASN A 266 28.30 -1.14 -8.58
C ASN A 266 28.64 0.28 -8.09
N ASN A 267 29.64 0.91 -8.71
CA ASN A 267 30.05 2.27 -8.37
C ASN A 267 28.84 3.24 -8.45
N PRO A 268 28.44 3.90 -7.35
CA PRO A 268 27.33 4.87 -7.31
C PRO A 268 27.59 6.15 -8.09
N HIS A 269 28.77 6.29 -8.71
CA HIS A 269 29.11 7.36 -9.64
C HIS A 269 29.31 6.88 -11.09
N GLY A 270 29.28 5.57 -11.36
CA GLY A 270 29.34 5.01 -12.70
C GLY A 270 28.17 5.41 -13.62
N ARG A 271 28.23 5.12 -14.92
CA ARG A 271 27.12 5.44 -15.83
C ARG A 271 25.88 4.57 -15.59
N ASN A 272 26.08 3.26 -15.48
CA ASN A 272 25.00 2.33 -15.16
C ASN A 272 24.84 2.26 -13.64
N ARG A 273 23.63 1.99 -13.16
CA ARG A 273 23.34 1.86 -11.74
C ARG A 273 22.64 0.53 -11.49
N HIS A 274 23.11 -0.20 -10.48
CA HIS A 274 22.54 -1.47 -10.05
C HIS A 274 22.35 -1.42 -8.54
N MET A 275 21.14 -1.65 -8.07
CA MET A 275 20.74 -1.55 -6.68
C MET A 275 20.11 -2.86 -6.25
N LEU A 276 20.73 -3.55 -5.30
CA LEU A 276 20.07 -4.59 -4.52
C LEU A 276 19.05 -3.92 -3.61
N ALA A 277 17.85 -4.50 -3.51
CA ALA A 277 16.82 -4.03 -2.60
C ALA A 277 16.12 -5.20 -1.92
N ILE A 278 15.83 -5.02 -0.63
CA ILE A 278 14.84 -5.82 0.11
C ILE A 278 13.65 -4.91 0.34
N ASN A 279 12.47 -5.31 -0.11
CA ASN A 279 11.24 -4.51 0.04
C ASN A 279 10.18 -5.28 0.82
N GLN A 280 9.33 -4.54 1.51
CA GLN A 280 8.06 -5.02 2.04
C GLN A 280 6.95 -4.64 1.07
N ARG A 281 6.12 -5.62 0.70
CA ARG A 281 5.07 -5.47 -0.30
C ARG A 281 3.71 -5.84 0.27
N TYR A 282 2.71 -5.04 -0.09
CA TYR A 282 1.30 -5.28 0.13
C TYR A 282 0.61 -5.25 -1.24
N ASP A 283 -0.17 -6.29 -1.52
CA ASP A 283 -0.97 -6.41 -2.73
C ASP A 283 -2.44 -6.61 -2.35
N PHE A 284 -3.32 -5.91 -3.07
CA PHE A 284 -4.77 -6.10 -3.09
C PHE A 284 -5.23 -6.03 -4.54
N TYR A 285 -5.93 -7.07 -4.98
CA TYR A 285 -6.62 -7.14 -6.25
C TYR A 285 -8.02 -7.67 -6.02
N LYS A 286 -9.01 -6.98 -6.56
CA LYS A 286 -10.39 -7.44 -6.61
C LYS A 286 -10.98 -7.12 -7.98
N ASN A 287 -10.98 -8.11 -8.85
CA ASN A 287 -11.48 -7.99 -10.21
C ASN A 287 -12.29 -9.25 -10.60
N PRO A 288 -12.96 -9.26 -11.76
CA PRO A 288 -13.77 -10.43 -12.16
C PRO A 288 -12.98 -11.73 -12.37
N ALA A 289 -11.65 -11.68 -12.50
CA ALA A 289 -10.79 -12.87 -12.57
C ALA A 289 -10.55 -13.47 -11.20
N GLN A 290 -10.15 -12.62 -10.26
CA GLN A 290 -9.60 -13.04 -8.99
C GLN A 290 -9.77 -11.98 -7.92
N SER A 291 -9.91 -12.45 -6.68
CA SER A 291 -9.64 -11.66 -5.49
C SER A 291 -8.38 -12.22 -4.86
N VAL A 292 -7.27 -11.50 -5.00
CA VAL A 292 -5.96 -11.91 -4.49
C VAL A 292 -5.35 -10.77 -3.70
N GLY A 293 -4.87 -11.04 -2.51
CA GLY A 293 -4.14 -10.07 -1.72
C GLY A 293 -3.14 -10.74 -0.80
N GLY A 294 -2.27 -9.95 -0.18
CA GLY A 294 -1.31 -10.50 0.77
C GLY A 294 -0.17 -9.56 1.09
N GLN A 295 0.67 -10.02 2.01
CA GLN A 295 1.91 -9.34 2.41
C GLN A 295 3.11 -10.22 2.10
N SER A 296 4.12 -9.59 1.50
CA SER A 296 5.34 -10.28 1.07
C SER A 296 6.58 -9.50 1.45
N VAL A 297 7.69 -10.22 1.59
CA VAL A 297 9.03 -9.63 1.56
C VAL A 297 9.69 -10.07 0.27
N GLU A 298 10.25 -9.12 -0.47
CA GLU A 298 10.89 -9.39 -1.75
C GLU A 298 12.37 -8.97 -1.71
N ILE A 299 13.22 -9.75 -2.37
CA ILE A 299 14.64 -9.45 -2.56
C ILE A 299 14.97 -9.48 -4.04
N GLY A 300 15.70 -8.48 -4.52
CA GLY A 300 15.97 -8.39 -5.94
C GLY A 300 16.83 -7.20 -6.33
N ILE A 301 16.95 -7.02 -7.64
CA ILE A 301 17.84 -6.03 -8.23
C ILE A 301 17.01 -5.08 -9.08
N ASN A 302 17.17 -3.78 -8.85
CA ASN A 302 16.77 -2.73 -9.78
C ASN A 302 17.99 -2.23 -10.53
N SER A 303 17.86 -2.02 -11.82
CA SER A 303 18.94 -1.54 -12.66
C SER A 303 18.48 -0.41 -13.57
N ARG A 304 19.35 0.57 -13.81
CA ARG A 304 19.14 1.68 -14.74
C ARG A 304 20.34 1.83 -15.67
N TRP A 305 20.07 1.84 -16.96
CA TRP A 305 21.05 2.04 -18.03
C TRP A 305 20.71 3.31 -18.83
N PRO A 306 21.40 4.42 -18.57
CA PRO A 306 21.17 5.66 -19.30
C PRO A 306 21.50 5.55 -20.80
N ILE A 307 20.56 5.97 -21.63
CA ILE A 307 20.66 6.02 -23.09
C ILE A 307 20.84 7.47 -23.55
N GLY A 308 22.01 7.78 -24.10
CA GLY A 308 22.35 9.13 -24.54
C GLY A 308 22.36 10.15 -23.40
N SER A 309 22.16 11.42 -23.73
CA SER A 309 22.24 12.56 -22.80
C SER A 309 20.90 13.21 -22.45
N LYS A 310 19.80 12.79 -23.09
CA LYS A 310 18.48 13.44 -22.98
C LYS A 310 17.61 12.90 -21.82
N GLY A 311 18.23 12.28 -20.82
CA GLY A 311 17.54 11.71 -19.66
C GLY A 311 16.78 10.42 -19.93
N TYR A 312 16.98 9.77 -21.08
CA TYR A 312 16.41 8.46 -21.38
C TYR A 312 17.20 7.36 -20.67
N ALA A 313 16.51 6.31 -20.22
CA ALA A 313 17.14 5.12 -19.69
C ALA A 313 16.29 3.87 -19.95
N ILE A 314 16.96 2.72 -20.02
CA ILE A 314 16.33 1.42 -19.76
C ILE A 314 16.33 1.21 -18.25
N ARG A 315 15.21 0.73 -17.72
CA ARG A 315 15.08 0.27 -16.34
C ARG A 315 14.69 -1.20 -16.36
N THR A 316 15.31 -2.00 -15.49
CA THR A 316 14.82 -3.34 -15.20
C THR A 316 14.70 -3.56 -13.70
N ALA A 317 13.82 -4.48 -13.34
CA ALA A 317 13.66 -4.98 -12.00
C ALA A 317 13.47 -6.50 -12.08
N VAL A 318 14.12 -7.26 -11.20
CA VAL A 318 13.87 -8.70 -11.01
C VAL A 318 13.92 -8.98 -9.52
N PHE A 319 12.86 -9.58 -8.99
CA PHE A 319 12.67 -9.86 -7.57
C PHE A 319 12.12 -11.26 -7.37
N GLY A 320 12.60 -11.93 -6.31
CA GLY A 320 11.96 -13.10 -5.73
C GLY A 320 11.19 -12.70 -4.48
N ASP A 321 10.02 -13.31 -4.30
CA ASP A 321 9.05 -12.95 -3.28
C ASP A 321 8.87 -14.11 -2.28
N GLY A 322 8.90 -13.80 -0.99
CA GLY A 322 8.36 -14.66 0.06
C GLY A 322 7.01 -14.11 0.51
N VAL A 323 5.92 -14.77 0.12
CA VAL A 323 4.55 -14.41 0.52
C VAL A 323 4.36 -14.93 1.94
N LEU A 324 4.20 -14.02 2.90
CA LEU A 324 4.07 -14.39 4.30
C LEU A 324 2.68 -14.97 4.59
N LEU A 325 1.66 -14.27 4.11
CA LEU A 325 0.28 -14.73 4.12
C LEU A 325 -0.45 -14.05 2.96
N GLY A 326 -0.95 -14.84 2.02
CA GLY A 326 -1.79 -14.42 0.91
C GLY A 326 -3.21 -14.94 1.08
N ALA A 327 -4.16 -14.25 0.45
CA ALA A 327 -5.56 -14.62 0.35
C ALA A 327 -5.95 -14.71 -1.12
N ILE A 328 -6.65 -15.79 -1.52
CA ILE A 328 -6.98 -16.08 -2.92
C ILE A 328 -8.40 -16.62 -3.00
N ASP A 329 -9.24 -16.02 -3.84
CA ASP A 329 -10.60 -16.47 -4.02
C ASP A 329 -10.71 -17.96 -4.39
N ALA A 330 -11.58 -18.65 -3.69
CA ALA A 330 -11.83 -20.08 -3.83
C ALA A 330 -13.33 -20.29 -3.57
N PRO A 331 -14.19 -20.03 -4.57
CA PRO A 331 -15.62 -20.13 -4.35
C PRO A 331 -16.06 -21.51 -3.89
N GLY A 332 -16.92 -21.54 -2.87
CA GLY A 332 -17.38 -22.78 -2.24
C GLY A 332 -16.40 -23.36 -1.22
N THR A 333 -15.38 -22.61 -0.82
CA THR A 333 -14.46 -22.92 0.30
C THR A 333 -14.65 -21.87 1.40
N GLY A 334 -14.30 -22.21 2.64
CA GLY A 334 -14.47 -21.33 3.81
C GLY A 334 -15.76 -21.54 4.58
N LEU A 335 -15.96 -20.71 5.60
CA LEU A 335 -17.14 -20.63 6.47
C LEU A 335 -17.64 -19.18 6.45
N GLY A 336 -18.95 -18.97 6.63
CA GLY A 336 -19.55 -17.63 6.67
C GLY A 336 -19.45 -16.84 5.36
N GLU A 337 -18.96 -15.61 5.42
CA GLU A 337 -18.78 -14.74 4.23
C GLU A 337 -17.47 -15.01 3.48
N ARG A 338 -16.55 -15.78 4.08
CA ARG A 338 -15.26 -16.10 3.48
C ARG A 338 -15.40 -17.14 2.38
N ASN A 339 -15.03 -16.74 1.17
CA ASN A 339 -15.00 -17.56 -0.04
C ASN A 339 -13.61 -17.58 -0.71
N TYR A 340 -12.56 -17.55 0.12
CA TYR A 340 -11.17 -17.49 -0.29
C TYR A 340 -10.29 -18.24 0.70
N ASP A 341 -9.16 -18.73 0.21
CA ASP A 341 -8.18 -19.51 0.96
C ASP A 341 -7.04 -18.61 1.41
N PHE A 342 -6.44 -18.94 2.56
CA PHE A 342 -5.24 -18.29 3.08
C PHE A 342 -4.03 -19.22 2.99
N GLY A 343 -2.86 -18.67 2.66
CA GLY A 343 -1.65 -19.47 2.51
C GLY A 343 -0.35 -18.66 2.46
N PRO A 344 0.76 -19.19 2.98
CA PRO A 344 2.09 -18.71 2.62
C PRO A 344 2.43 -19.12 1.19
N GLY A 345 3.47 -18.50 0.63
CA GLY A 345 3.83 -18.74 -0.75
C GLY A 345 5.18 -18.19 -1.16
N VAL A 346 5.50 -18.38 -2.43
CA VAL A 346 6.69 -17.83 -3.07
C VAL A 346 6.31 -17.25 -4.43
N GLY A 347 7.07 -16.26 -4.87
CA GLY A 347 6.80 -15.62 -6.15
C GLY A 347 8.03 -15.05 -6.81
N ALA A 348 7.81 -14.51 -7.99
CA ALA A 348 8.79 -13.70 -8.68
C ALA A 348 8.09 -12.61 -9.48
N ARG A 349 8.72 -11.45 -9.55
CA ARG A 349 8.30 -10.38 -10.45
C ARG A 349 9.46 -9.83 -11.24
N TRP A 350 9.16 -9.39 -12.45
CA TRP A 350 10.10 -8.66 -13.26
C TRP A 350 9.44 -7.50 -13.99
N GLU A 351 10.25 -6.50 -14.30
CA GLU A 351 9.85 -5.33 -15.08
C GLU A 351 10.97 -4.97 -16.04
N PHE A 352 10.60 -4.61 -17.27
CA PHE A 352 11.40 -3.85 -18.21
C PHE A 352 10.67 -2.54 -18.51
N ALA A 353 11.37 -1.42 -18.48
CA ALA A 353 10.78 -0.14 -18.81
C ALA A 353 11.75 0.75 -19.59
N LEU A 354 11.17 1.58 -20.47
CA LEU A 354 11.85 2.75 -20.99
C LEU A 354 11.33 3.97 -20.25
N GLU A 355 12.25 4.76 -19.72
CA GLU A 355 11.93 5.95 -18.94
C GLU A 355 12.64 7.18 -19.48
N ARG A 356 12.06 8.34 -19.20
CA ARG A 356 12.66 9.65 -19.42
C ARG A 356 12.51 10.48 -18.15
N HIS A 357 13.63 10.88 -17.54
CA HIS A 357 13.65 11.56 -16.23
C HIS A 357 12.84 10.81 -15.16
N GLY A 358 13.03 9.49 -15.07
CA GLY A 358 12.33 8.61 -14.13
C GLY A 358 10.86 8.28 -14.48
N ALA A 359 10.22 9.05 -15.37
CA ALA A 359 8.87 8.73 -15.83
C ALA A 359 8.90 7.64 -16.91
N ARG A 360 8.23 6.52 -16.62
CA ARG A 360 8.12 5.36 -17.51
C ARG A 360 7.10 5.66 -18.61
N PHE A 361 7.54 5.60 -19.87
CA PHE A 361 6.68 5.77 -21.04
C PHE A 361 6.44 4.46 -21.79
N LEU A 362 7.24 3.43 -21.53
CA LEU A 362 6.94 2.05 -21.90
C LEU A 362 7.28 1.17 -20.72
N ARG A 363 6.42 0.22 -20.39
CA ARG A 363 6.61 -0.75 -19.31
C ARG A 363 6.06 -2.10 -19.75
N VAL A 364 6.85 -3.15 -19.57
CA VAL A 364 6.44 -4.55 -19.70
C VAL A 364 6.76 -5.22 -18.37
N PHE A 365 5.83 -5.96 -17.81
CA PHE A 365 5.97 -6.52 -16.48
C PHE A 365 5.21 -7.83 -16.34
N SER A 366 5.65 -8.66 -15.40
CA SER A 366 4.93 -9.84 -14.95
C SER A 366 5.21 -10.11 -13.49
N GLN A 367 4.23 -10.70 -12.82
CA GLN A 367 4.34 -11.26 -11.48
C GLN A 367 3.70 -12.65 -11.49
N LEU A 368 4.33 -13.57 -10.78
CA LEU A 368 3.88 -14.93 -10.58
C LEU A 368 4.00 -15.26 -9.10
N GLU A 369 2.96 -15.80 -8.51
CA GLU A 369 2.92 -16.24 -7.11
C GLU A 369 2.32 -17.64 -7.03
N TYR A 370 3.00 -18.52 -6.30
CA TYR A 370 2.49 -19.80 -5.86
C TYR A 370 2.13 -19.68 -4.39
N ILE A 371 0.91 -20.07 -4.03
CA ILE A 371 0.38 -19.99 -2.67
C ILE A 371 -0.22 -21.34 -2.30
N HIS A 372 0.23 -21.88 -1.17
CA HIS A 372 -0.26 -23.15 -0.63
C HIS A 372 -1.29 -22.88 0.47
N ALA A 373 -2.53 -23.32 0.29
CA ALA A 373 -3.60 -23.05 1.23
C ALA A 373 -3.38 -23.80 2.55
N VAL A 374 -3.36 -23.06 3.66
CA VAL A 374 -3.28 -23.58 5.04
C VAL A 374 -4.59 -23.37 5.81
N SER A 375 -5.49 -22.53 5.29
CA SER A 375 -6.85 -22.33 5.79
C SER A 375 -7.80 -22.08 4.62
N GLY A 376 -8.96 -22.73 4.64
CA GLY A 376 -9.86 -22.83 3.50
C GLY A 376 -9.82 -24.23 2.88
N ALA A 377 -9.79 -24.34 1.56
CA ALA A 377 -9.63 -25.61 0.88
C ALA A 377 -8.20 -26.17 0.96
N SER A 378 -8.09 -27.49 0.83
CA SER A 378 -6.81 -28.13 0.52
C SER A 378 -6.50 -27.87 -0.95
N ALA A 379 -5.75 -26.81 -1.23
CA ALA A 379 -5.48 -26.35 -2.57
C ALA A 379 -4.10 -25.70 -2.73
N ASP A 380 -3.61 -25.77 -3.97
CA ASP A 380 -2.46 -25.03 -4.44
C ASP A 380 -2.91 -24.01 -5.49
N HIS A 381 -2.52 -22.75 -5.31
CA HIS A 381 -2.88 -21.66 -6.20
C HIS A 381 -1.65 -21.13 -6.93
N LEU A 382 -1.78 -20.97 -8.24
CA LEU A 382 -0.84 -20.21 -9.05
C LEU A 382 -1.56 -18.97 -9.56
N VAL A 383 -1.09 -17.80 -9.15
CA VAL A 383 -1.59 -16.50 -9.56
C VAL A 383 -0.55 -15.83 -10.43
N ASP A 384 -0.97 -15.30 -11.57
CA ASP A 384 -0.12 -14.48 -12.40
C ASP A 384 -0.85 -13.22 -12.85
N PHE A 385 -0.07 -12.17 -13.07
CA PHE A 385 -0.55 -11.07 -13.86
C PHE A 385 0.62 -10.41 -14.58
N GLY A 386 0.41 -10.12 -15.86
CA GLY A 386 1.41 -9.54 -16.72
C GLY A 386 0.79 -8.58 -17.72
N GLY A 387 1.58 -7.63 -18.19
CA GLY A 387 1.04 -6.61 -19.06
C GLY A 387 2.07 -5.69 -19.68
N ILE A 388 1.55 -4.83 -20.56
CA ILE A 388 2.26 -3.76 -21.23
C ILE A 388 1.53 -2.44 -20.97
N GLU A 389 2.28 -1.39 -20.68
CA GLU A 389 1.78 -0.02 -20.57
C GLU A 389 2.64 0.87 -21.46
N ALA A 390 2.00 1.62 -22.35
CA ALA A 390 2.63 2.66 -23.14
C ALA A 390 1.98 4.00 -22.80
N ALA A 391 2.80 5.03 -22.66
CA ALA A 391 2.35 6.38 -22.39
C ALA A 391 3.04 7.37 -23.34
N PHE A 392 2.22 8.14 -24.05
CA PHE A 392 2.62 9.06 -25.08
C PHE A 392 2.42 10.49 -24.57
N PRO A 393 3.49 11.27 -24.32
CA PRO A 393 3.35 12.67 -23.94
C PRO A 393 2.72 13.46 -25.09
N ILE A 394 1.70 14.26 -24.78
CA ILE A 394 1.08 15.20 -25.72
C ILE A 394 1.58 16.62 -25.42
N ALA A 395 1.60 16.99 -24.14
CA ALA A 395 2.01 18.29 -23.67
C ALA A 395 2.79 18.15 -22.36
N ARG A 396 3.23 19.28 -21.79
CA ARG A 396 3.97 19.27 -20.53
C ARG A 396 3.10 18.67 -19.42
N GLY A 397 3.51 17.50 -18.95
CA GLY A 397 2.81 16.77 -17.89
C GLY A 397 1.48 16.17 -18.32
N LEU A 398 1.09 16.18 -19.60
CA LEU A 398 -0.14 15.56 -20.09
C LEU A 398 0.18 14.56 -21.20
N GLY A 399 -0.52 13.43 -21.22
CA GLY A 399 -0.34 12.41 -22.23
C GLY A 399 -1.51 11.45 -22.36
N LEU A 400 -1.42 10.54 -23.32
CA LEU A 400 -2.33 9.39 -23.44
C LEU A 400 -1.59 8.14 -22.98
N ALA A 401 -2.27 7.28 -22.24
CA ALA A 401 -1.77 5.96 -21.90
C ALA A 401 -2.69 4.88 -22.45
N ALA A 402 -2.06 3.85 -23.01
CA ALA A 402 -2.71 2.60 -23.35
C ALA A 402 -2.06 1.49 -22.53
N SER A 403 -2.87 0.60 -21.96
CA SER A 403 -2.35 -0.58 -21.29
C SER A 403 -3.16 -1.82 -21.61
N SER A 404 -2.50 -2.97 -21.55
CA SER A 404 -3.14 -4.28 -21.56
C SER A 404 -2.52 -5.13 -20.47
N THR A 405 -3.38 -5.75 -19.67
CA THR A 405 -2.99 -6.64 -18.57
C THR A 405 -3.80 -7.91 -18.69
N VAL A 406 -3.16 -9.05 -18.48
CA VAL A 406 -3.82 -10.35 -18.31
C VAL A 406 -3.64 -10.76 -16.86
N PHE A 407 -4.74 -11.18 -16.22
CA PHE A 407 -4.72 -11.80 -14.90
C PHE A 407 -5.04 -13.28 -15.08
N GLY A 408 -4.09 -14.13 -14.72
CA GLY A 408 -4.23 -15.58 -14.74
C GLY A 408 -4.31 -16.13 -13.32
N ARG A 409 -5.12 -17.17 -13.16
CA ARG A 409 -5.22 -17.90 -11.89
C ARG A 409 -5.54 -19.35 -12.16
N THR A 410 -4.82 -20.23 -11.49
CA THR A 410 -5.04 -21.67 -11.51
C THR A 410 -5.06 -22.19 -10.08
N SER A 411 -6.19 -22.76 -9.66
CA SER A 411 -6.33 -23.46 -8.39
C SER A 411 -6.42 -24.98 -8.61
N ARG A 412 -5.63 -25.75 -7.87
CA ARG A 412 -5.63 -27.22 -7.89
C ARG A 412 -6.06 -27.72 -6.52
N TYR A 413 -7.18 -28.45 -6.46
CA TYR A 413 -7.74 -28.96 -5.22
C TYR A 413 -7.35 -30.41 -5.00
N SER A 414 -6.90 -30.73 -3.78
CA SER A 414 -6.46 -32.08 -3.40
C SER A 414 -7.62 -33.06 -3.20
N ASP A 415 -8.84 -32.56 -3.04
CA ASP A 415 -10.07 -33.34 -2.80
C ASP A 415 -10.75 -33.85 -4.07
N GLY A 416 -10.06 -33.78 -5.22
CA GLY A 416 -10.55 -34.27 -6.51
C GLY A 416 -11.50 -33.32 -7.24
N ARG A 417 -11.76 -32.12 -6.70
CA ARG A 417 -12.49 -31.08 -7.44
C ARG A 417 -11.77 -30.70 -8.74
N PRO A 418 -12.51 -30.33 -9.80
CA PRO A 418 -11.90 -29.86 -11.03
C PRO A 418 -10.98 -28.66 -10.78
N ARG A 419 -9.90 -28.58 -11.56
CA ARG A 419 -9.05 -27.39 -11.62
C ARG A 419 -9.89 -26.16 -11.97
N ASP A 420 -9.80 -25.11 -11.16
CA ASP A 420 -10.41 -23.81 -11.45
C ASP A 420 -9.36 -22.93 -12.13
N GLN A 421 -9.53 -22.67 -13.42
CA GLN A 421 -8.65 -21.80 -14.21
C GLN A 421 -9.42 -20.58 -14.72
N ARG A 422 -8.85 -19.40 -14.50
CA ARG A 422 -9.45 -18.12 -14.91
C ARG A 422 -8.38 -17.23 -15.54
N ASP A 423 -8.70 -16.65 -16.70
CA ASP A 423 -7.82 -15.79 -17.49
C ASP A 423 -8.55 -14.53 -17.95
N TYR A 424 -8.15 -13.37 -17.45
CA TYR A 424 -8.88 -12.12 -17.62
C TYR A 424 -8.03 -11.08 -18.32
N PRO A 425 -8.14 -10.98 -19.65
CA PRO A 425 -7.55 -9.87 -20.37
C PRO A 425 -8.36 -8.60 -20.14
N GLU A 426 -7.67 -7.53 -19.81
CA GLU A 426 -8.21 -6.18 -19.81
C GLU A 426 -7.29 -5.21 -20.55
N ALA A 427 -7.88 -4.15 -21.06
CA ALA A 427 -7.19 -3.03 -21.64
C ALA A 427 -7.70 -1.72 -21.03
N ARG A 428 -6.84 -0.70 -20.96
CA ARG A 428 -7.23 0.66 -20.58
C ARG A 428 -6.73 1.67 -21.60
N LEU A 429 -7.54 2.68 -21.87
CA LEU A 429 -7.17 3.89 -22.58
C LEU A 429 -7.45 5.07 -21.66
N MET A 430 -6.44 5.87 -21.36
CA MET A 430 -6.51 6.91 -20.33
C MET A 430 -5.86 8.20 -20.82
N LEU A 431 -6.48 9.33 -20.45
CA LEU A 431 -5.76 10.59 -20.34
C LEU A 431 -4.95 10.54 -19.04
N ILE A 432 -3.66 10.86 -19.12
CA ILE A 432 -2.77 10.86 -17.96
C ILE A 432 -2.16 12.22 -17.73
N TRP A 433 -1.89 12.51 -16.46
CA TRP A 433 -1.12 13.64 -16.01
C TRP A 433 0.10 13.17 -15.19
N TRP A 434 1.25 13.81 -15.43
CA TRP A 434 2.51 13.55 -14.73
C TRP A 434 2.98 14.77 -13.96
N LYS A 435 3.42 14.52 -12.73
CA LYS A 435 4.29 15.43 -11.99
C LYS A 435 5.56 14.69 -11.62
N ILE A 436 6.68 15.26 -12.05
CA ILE A 436 8.02 14.71 -11.85
C ILE A 436 8.77 15.74 -11.01
N GLY A 437 9.23 15.34 -9.84
CA GLY A 437 10.30 16.05 -9.12
C GLY A 437 11.54 15.19 -9.27
N PHE A 438 12.58 15.66 -9.95
CA PHE A 438 13.90 15.04 -9.89
C PHE A 438 14.94 16.15 -9.82
N GLY A 439 15.87 16.06 -8.87
CA GLY A 439 17.04 16.95 -8.78
C GLY A 439 16.74 18.45 -8.78
N GLN A 440 15.75 18.91 -8.00
CA GLN A 440 15.59 20.34 -7.67
C GLN A 440 16.39 20.73 -6.44
#